data_AF-A0A554QZT6-F1
#
_entry.id   AF-A0A554QZT6-F1
#
_cell.length_a   1.000
_cell.length_b   1.000
_cell.length_c   1.000
_cell.angle_alpha   90.00
_cell.angle_beta   90.00
_cell.angle_gamma   90.00
#
_symmetry.space_group_name_H-M   'P 1'
#
loop_
_entity.id
_entity.type
_entity.pdbx_description
1 polymer ?
#
loop_
_entity_poly.entity_id
_entity_poly.type
_entity_poly.pdbx_seq_one_letter_code
_entity_poly.pdbx_strand_id
1 'polypeptide(L)'
;MNDADDTGAAAEGNYSLDPDDQLQPEDTLIDRGVDDILDEGISPPERPYALGDTETGETLDQRLAEEEPDPAAKLGDPLNEPGDAEDVVRETEFPPDREVGNRRAGRLVAEDEGRYEDEESNLVAEDVGVDGAAASAEEAAIHIIED
;
A
#
# COMPACT_ATOMS: atom_id res chain seq x y z
N MET A 1 -22.65 69.99 13.57
CA MET A 1 -23.72 69.11 13.08
C MET A 1 -23.07 67.76 12.84
N ASN A 2 -23.46 66.78 13.65
CA ASN A 2 -23.15 65.36 13.46
C ASN A 2 -24.05 64.77 12.38
N ASP A 3 -23.56 63.72 11.73
CA ASP A 3 -24.16 62.39 11.50
C ASP A 3 -23.49 61.82 10.22
N ALA A 4 -22.59 60.83 10.27
CA ALA A 4 -22.71 59.43 10.72
C ALA A 4 -23.31 58.51 9.64
N ASP A 5 -22.40 57.78 8.99
CA ASP A 5 -22.50 56.45 8.36
C ASP A 5 -21.00 56.09 8.14
N ASP A 6 -20.26 55.34 8.95
CA ASP A 6 -20.49 54.09 9.70
C ASP A 6 -21.22 52.98 8.92
N THR A 7 -20.49 52.45 7.93
CA THR A 7 -20.46 51.01 7.72
C THR A 7 -19.03 50.51 7.84
N GLY A 8 -18.63 50.19 9.06
CA GLY A 8 -18.18 48.83 9.32
C GLY A 8 -16.70 48.52 9.05
N ALA A 9 -16.00 48.43 10.19
CA ALA A 9 -14.90 47.52 10.47
C ALA A 9 -13.50 47.90 9.94
N ALA A 10 -12.74 48.46 10.87
CA ALA A 10 -11.29 48.49 10.87
C ALA A 10 -10.69 47.08 10.73
N ALA A 11 -9.78 46.93 9.78
CA ALA A 11 -8.47 46.33 10.02
C ALA A 11 -7.52 46.79 8.90
N GLU A 12 -6.51 47.53 9.34
CA GLU A 12 -5.15 47.64 8.82
C GLU A 12 -4.81 46.83 7.55
N GLY A 13 -4.21 47.52 6.58
CA GLY A 13 -3.37 47.00 5.49
C GLY A 13 -3.59 45.56 5.07
N ASN A 14 -4.20 45.39 3.90
CA ASN A 14 -4.48 44.17 3.16
C ASN A 14 -3.24 43.29 2.87
N TYR A 15 -2.59 42.76 3.90
CA TYR A 15 -1.75 41.57 3.79
C TYR A 15 -2.71 40.40 3.73
N SER A 16 -2.80 39.73 2.57
CA SER A 16 -3.40 38.40 2.54
C SER A 16 -2.54 37.54 3.45
N LEU A 17 -3.08 37.12 4.60
CA LEU A 17 -2.46 36.19 5.52
C LEU A 17 -2.72 34.73 5.08
N ASP A 18 -3.05 34.52 3.80
CA ASP A 18 -3.23 33.17 3.29
C ASP A 18 -1.86 32.47 3.30
N PRO A 19 -1.69 31.37 4.06
CA PRO A 19 -0.42 30.65 4.17
C PRO A 19 0.02 29.98 2.86
N ASP A 20 -0.82 30.08 1.82
CA ASP A 20 -0.59 29.51 0.50
C ASP A 20 0.13 30.48 -0.44
N ASP A 21 0.21 31.78 -0.10
CA ASP A 21 0.84 32.77 -0.97
C ASP A 21 2.36 32.81 -0.76
N GLN A 22 3.11 32.89 -1.87
CA GLN A 22 4.58 32.93 -1.81
C GLN A 22 5.05 34.32 -1.37
N LEU A 23 6.12 34.40 -0.56
CA LEU A 23 6.66 35.67 -0.07
C LEU A 23 7.24 36.49 -1.21
N GLN A 24 6.72 37.69 -1.46
CA GLN A 24 7.06 38.51 -2.62
C GLN A 24 8.50 39.09 -2.54
N PRO A 25 9.08 39.58 -3.66
CA PRO A 25 10.40 40.20 -3.66
C PRO A 25 10.50 41.41 -2.72
N GLU A 26 9.42 42.15 -2.47
CA GLU A 26 9.41 43.25 -1.51
C GLU A 26 9.54 42.76 -0.05
N ASP A 27 9.04 41.56 0.23
CA ASP A 27 9.07 40.95 1.56
C ASP A 27 10.40 40.22 1.82
N THR A 28 10.92 39.52 0.81
CA THR A 28 12.17 38.75 0.91
C THR A 28 13.41 39.58 0.59
N LEU A 29 13.26 40.71 -0.11
CA LEU A 29 14.33 41.52 -0.69
C LEU A 29 15.24 40.73 -1.65
N ILE A 30 14.70 39.66 -2.27
CA ILE A 30 15.40 38.81 -3.23
C ILE A 30 14.71 38.95 -4.60
N ASP A 31 15.40 39.59 -5.54
CA ASP A 31 14.93 39.75 -6.93
C ASP A 31 15.48 38.62 -7.82
N ARG A 32 14.57 37.82 -8.40
CA ARG A 32 14.85 36.74 -9.35
C ARG A 32 14.54 37.11 -10.81
N GLY A 33 14.20 38.36 -11.09
CA GLY A 33 13.95 38.87 -12.44
C GLY A 33 12.51 38.71 -12.94
N VAL A 34 11.55 38.51 -12.03
CA VAL A 34 10.10 38.46 -12.29
C VAL A 34 9.36 39.39 -11.33
N ASP A 35 8.25 39.98 -11.78
CA ASP A 35 7.43 40.90 -10.98
C ASP A 35 6.64 40.14 -9.90
N ASP A 36 6.13 38.94 -10.22
CA ASP A 36 5.51 37.99 -9.29
C ASP A 36 6.31 36.68 -9.29
N ILE A 37 6.58 36.10 -8.12
CA ILE A 37 7.30 34.81 -8.03
C ILE A 37 6.50 33.69 -8.69
N LEU A 38 5.17 33.79 -8.74
CA LEU A 38 4.32 32.83 -9.44
C LEU A 38 4.50 32.87 -10.97
N ASP A 39 5.11 33.93 -11.52
CA ASP A 39 5.46 34.02 -12.93
C ASP A 39 6.76 33.28 -13.27
N GLU A 40 7.52 32.82 -12.28
CA GLU A 40 8.73 32.03 -12.53
C GLU A 40 8.38 30.64 -13.08
N GLY A 41 8.71 30.41 -14.35
CA GLY A 41 8.56 29.11 -14.96
C GLY A 41 9.58 28.10 -14.42
N ILE A 42 9.15 26.86 -14.17
CA ILE A 42 10.07 25.77 -13.89
C ILE A 42 10.68 25.25 -15.19
N SER A 43 12.01 25.15 -15.26
CA SER A 43 12.69 24.43 -16.33
C SER A 43 13.08 23.04 -15.83
N PRO A 44 12.41 21.96 -16.30
CA PRO A 44 12.82 20.61 -15.98
C PRO A 44 14.29 20.37 -16.39
N PRO A 45 15.00 19.43 -15.75
CA PRO A 45 16.32 19.06 -16.22
C PRO A 45 16.26 18.57 -17.68
N GLU A 46 17.31 18.86 -18.46
CA GLU A 46 17.42 18.35 -19.84
C GLU A 46 17.60 16.83 -19.92
N ARG A 47 17.71 16.15 -18.76
CA ARG A 47 17.87 14.71 -18.63
C ARG A 47 17.05 14.20 -17.45
N PRO A 48 16.55 12.95 -17.52
CA PRO A 48 15.84 12.35 -16.39
C PRO A 48 16.73 12.36 -15.14
N TYR A 49 16.15 12.70 -13.99
CA TYR A 49 16.79 12.43 -12.71
C TYR A 49 16.81 10.91 -12.51
N ALA A 50 17.99 10.31 -12.72
CA ALA A 50 18.30 8.94 -12.37
C ALA A 50 17.19 7.92 -12.71
N LEU A 51 16.92 7.73 -14.01
CA LEU A 51 16.70 6.35 -14.43
C LEU A 51 18.11 5.76 -14.55
N GLY A 52 18.36 4.66 -13.86
CA GLY A 52 19.54 3.81 -14.06
C GLY A 52 19.83 3.54 -15.54
N ASP A 53 21.01 2.99 -15.87
CA ASP A 53 21.53 2.91 -17.25
C ASP A 53 20.43 2.51 -18.26
N THR A 54 19.87 3.51 -18.94
CA THR A 54 18.66 3.34 -19.74
C THR A 54 18.93 2.59 -21.04
N GLU A 55 20.20 2.36 -21.37
CA GLU A 55 20.62 1.66 -22.59
C GLU A 55 20.60 0.13 -22.42
N THR A 56 20.88 -0.38 -21.21
CA THR A 56 20.89 -1.83 -20.92
C THR A 56 19.86 -2.27 -19.90
N GLY A 57 19.29 -1.34 -19.13
CA GLY A 57 18.43 -1.64 -18.00
C GLY A 57 19.21 -2.28 -16.84
N GLU A 58 18.72 -2.06 -15.62
CA GLU A 58 19.26 -2.70 -14.42
C GLU A 58 18.50 -4.00 -14.11
N THR A 59 19.20 -4.97 -13.56
CA THR A 59 18.56 -6.16 -13.00
C THR A 59 17.80 -5.81 -11.73
N LEU A 60 16.86 -6.68 -11.33
CA LEU A 60 16.15 -6.51 -10.06
C LEU A 60 17.11 -6.49 -8.87
N ASP A 61 18.15 -7.33 -8.88
CA ASP A 61 19.16 -7.40 -7.83
C ASP A 61 19.96 -6.09 -7.71
N GLN A 62 20.28 -5.45 -8.84
CA GLN A 62 20.97 -4.16 -8.86
C GLN A 62 20.10 -3.07 -8.24
N ARG A 63 18.83 -2.99 -8.64
CA ARG A 63 17.88 -2.03 -8.06
C ARG A 63 17.67 -2.23 -6.56
N LEU A 64 17.64 -3.47 -6.10
CA LEU A 64 17.51 -3.80 -4.68
C LEU A 64 18.76 -3.41 -3.88
N ALA A 65 19.95 -3.50 -4.49
CA ALA A 65 21.20 -3.11 -3.83
C ALA A 65 21.36 -1.59 -3.67
N GLU A 66 20.67 -0.79 -4.49
CA GLU A 66 20.64 0.68 -4.40
C GLU A 66 19.58 1.20 -3.43
N GLU A 67 18.60 0.36 -3.06
CA GLU A 67 17.53 0.73 -2.16
C GLU A 67 18.03 0.87 -0.71
N GLU A 68 17.85 2.05 -0.14
CA GLU A 68 18.05 2.29 1.29
C GLU A 68 16.74 1.98 2.04
N PRO A 69 16.76 1.13 3.08
CA PRO A 69 15.56 0.78 3.83
C PRO A 69 14.90 2.01 4.48
N ASP A 70 13.60 2.19 4.26
CA ASP A 70 12.84 3.26 4.89
C ASP A 70 12.83 3.10 6.43
N PRO A 71 13.35 4.07 7.20
CA PRO A 71 13.29 4.01 8.66
C PRO A 71 11.86 3.97 9.21
N ALA A 72 10.89 4.57 8.52
CA ALA A 72 9.48 4.55 8.93
C ALA A 72 8.82 3.18 8.73
N ALA A 73 9.31 2.37 7.79
CA ALA A 73 8.79 1.03 7.55
C ALA A 73 9.00 0.07 8.74
N LYS A 74 9.91 0.40 9.66
CA LYS A 74 10.14 -0.38 10.90
C LYS A 74 9.13 -0.07 12.00
N LEU A 75 8.40 1.03 11.89
CA LEU A 75 7.45 1.46 12.92
C LEU A 75 6.14 0.67 12.75
N GLY A 76 5.84 -0.21 13.71
CA GLY A 76 4.64 -1.06 13.66
C GLY A 76 4.76 -2.25 12.71
N ASP A 77 5.99 -2.63 12.33
CA ASP A 77 6.24 -3.90 11.66
C ASP A 77 6.18 -5.04 12.70
N PRO A 78 5.14 -5.89 12.66
CA PRO A 78 4.96 -6.97 13.63
C PRO A 78 6.06 -8.03 13.57
N LEU A 79 6.89 -8.05 12.51
CA LEU A 79 8.06 -8.92 12.39
C LEU A 79 9.34 -8.31 12.98
N ASN A 80 9.37 -7.00 13.22
CA ASN A 80 10.49 -6.28 13.86
C ASN A 80 10.19 -5.87 15.31
N GLU A 81 8.93 -5.87 15.74
CA GLU A 81 8.60 -5.69 17.16
C GLU A 81 9.10 -6.91 17.96
N PRO A 82 9.80 -6.70 19.09
CA PRO A 82 10.16 -7.80 19.98
C PRO A 82 8.86 -8.48 20.41
N GLY A 83 8.68 -9.75 20.00
CA GLY A 83 7.44 -10.50 20.18
C GLY A 83 6.78 -10.19 21.52
N ASP A 84 5.63 -9.54 21.44
CA ASP A 84 4.95 -9.02 22.62
C ASP A 84 4.66 -10.15 23.60
N ALA A 85 4.67 -9.83 24.89
CA ALA A 85 4.19 -10.75 25.91
C ALA A 85 2.79 -11.29 25.58
N GLU A 86 1.98 -10.52 24.82
CA GLU A 86 0.68 -10.89 24.25
C GLU A 86 0.72 -12.16 23.40
N ASP A 87 1.80 -12.47 22.70
CA ASP A 87 1.87 -13.65 21.83
C ASP A 87 1.82 -14.94 22.65
N VAL A 88 2.47 -14.93 23.82
CA VAL A 88 2.44 -16.03 24.79
C VAL A 88 1.07 -16.14 25.46
N VAL A 89 0.43 -15.00 25.79
CA VAL A 89 -0.93 -15.00 26.36
C VAL A 89 -1.96 -15.46 25.33
N ARG A 90 -1.80 -15.05 24.06
CA ARG A 90 -2.64 -15.43 22.94
C ARG A 90 -2.59 -16.93 22.68
N GLU A 91 -1.41 -17.55 22.71
CA GLU A 91 -1.30 -19.01 22.57
C GLU A 91 -2.02 -19.76 23.71
N THR A 92 -2.04 -19.19 24.93
CA THR A 92 -2.77 -19.79 26.05
C THR A 92 -4.29 -19.55 26.05
N GLU A 93 -4.74 -18.38 25.59
CA GLU A 93 -6.16 -18.00 25.55
C GLU A 93 -6.86 -18.43 24.25
N PHE A 94 -6.11 -18.53 23.15
CA PHE A 94 -6.53 -18.95 21.82
C PHE A 94 -5.55 -20.02 21.31
N PRO A 95 -5.54 -21.23 21.92
CA PRO A 95 -4.76 -22.33 21.37
C PRO A 95 -5.17 -22.54 19.90
N PRO A 96 -4.21 -22.83 19.00
CA PRO A 96 -4.53 -22.99 17.59
C PRO A 96 -5.57 -24.10 17.41
N ASP A 97 -6.75 -23.71 16.92
CA ASP A 97 -7.81 -24.64 16.59
C ASP A 97 -7.31 -25.52 15.43
N ARG A 98 -7.10 -26.82 15.70
CA ARG A 98 -6.71 -27.81 14.67
C ARG A 98 -7.84 -28.12 13.68
N GLU A 99 -8.90 -27.32 13.70
CA GLU A 99 -10.08 -27.43 12.84
C GLU A 99 -9.82 -26.89 11.43
N VAL A 100 -8.71 -26.17 11.24
CA VAL A 100 -8.24 -25.72 9.92
C VAL A 100 -6.85 -26.29 9.63
N GLY A 101 -6.73 -26.96 8.48
CA GLY A 101 -5.46 -27.49 8.01
C GLY A 101 -4.54 -26.41 7.46
N ASN A 102 -3.22 -26.56 7.63
CA ASN A 102 -2.23 -25.65 7.04
C ASN A 102 -1.98 -25.91 5.55
N ARG A 103 -2.48 -27.04 5.04
CA ARG A 103 -2.33 -27.45 3.64
C ARG A 103 -3.68 -27.44 2.97
N ARG A 104 -3.77 -26.68 1.90
CA ARG A 104 -4.95 -26.62 1.04
C ARG A 104 -5.17 -27.96 0.31
N ALA A 105 -6.42 -28.37 0.13
CA ALA A 105 -6.78 -29.45 -0.79
C ALA A 105 -6.82 -28.93 -2.24
N GLY A 106 -6.47 -29.78 -3.20
CA GLY A 106 -6.65 -29.47 -4.61
C GLY A 106 -8.07 -29.75 -5.11
N ARG A 107 -8.21 -29.84 -6.43
CA ARG A 107 -9.46 -30.21 -7.08
C ARG A 107 -9.80 -31.66 -6.76
N LEU A 108 -11.00 -31.88 -6.21
CA LEU A 108 -11.54 -33.20 -5.93
C LEU A 108 -12.33 -33.73 -7.14
N VAL A 109 -11.94 -34.90 -7.63
CA VAL A 109 -12.57 -35.55 -8.78
C VAL A 109 -13.12 -36.90 -8.36
N ALA A 110 -14.41 -37.13 -8.61
CA ALA A 110 -15.03 -38.44 -8.41
C ALA A 110 -14.43 -39.48 -9.36
N GLU A 111 -14.48 -40.75 -9.02
CA GLU A 111 -13.85 -41.83 -9.81
C GLU A 111 -14.37 -41.91 -11.25
N ASP A 112 -15.62 -41.51 -11.48
CA ASP A 112 -16.28 -41.48 -12.79
C ASP A 112 -16.01 -40.18 -13.57
N GLU A 113 -15.22 -39.27 -13.00
CA GLU A 113 -14.92 -37.93 -13.50
C GLU A 113 -16.18 -37.07 -13.77
N GLY A 114 -17.32 -37.42 -13.17
CA GLY A 114 -18.63 -36.80 -13.44
C GLY A 114 -19.11 -36.99 -14.88
N ARG A 115 -18.60 -38.02 -15.58
CA ARG A 115 -18.88 -38.28 -16.99
C ARG A 115 -19.86 -39.45 -17.20
N TYR A 116 -19.93 -40.36 -16.23
CA TYR A 116 -20.74 -41.58 -16.31
C TYR A 116 -21.83 -41.59 -15.25
N GLU A 117 -22.61 -42.67 -15.17
CA GLU A 117 -23.52 -42.84 -14.04
C GLU A 117 -22.69 -43.18 -12.80
N ASP A 118 -23.00 -42.52 -11.69
CA ASP A 118 -22.34 -42.74 -10.41
C ASP A 118 -22.75 -44.10 -9.83
N GLU A 119 -21.80 -45.02 -9.78
CA GLU A 119 -21.96 -46.35 -9.17
C GLU A 119 -21.50 -46.36 -7.70
N GLU A 120 -20.85 -45.29 -7.23
CA GLU A 120 -20.29 -45.22 -5.88
C GLU A 120 -21.29 -44.56 -4.93
N SER A 121 -21.78 -45.37 -3.99
CA SER A 121 -22.80 -44.90 -3.04
C SER A 121 -22.28 -43.91 -2.00
N ASN A 122 -20.95 -43.85 -1.80
CA ASN A 122 -20.31 -42.94 -0.85
C ASN A 122 -19.79 -41.68 -1.56
N LEU A 123 -19.78 -40.56 -0.84
CA LEU A 123 -19.20 -39.32 -1.35
C LEU A 123 -17.67 -39.38 -1.23
N VAL A 124 -17.01 -40.00 -2.20
CA VAL A 124 -15.54 -40.12 -2.29
C VAL A 124 -15.02 -39.44 -3.55
N ALA A 125 -13.80 -38.91 -3.46
CA ALA A 125 -13.13 -38.24 -4.56
C ALA A 125 -11.61 -38.28 -4.35
N GLU A 126 -10.85 -38.22 -5.45
CA GLU A 126 -9.39 -38.10 -5.44
C GLU A 126 -8.98 -36.63 -5.61
N ASP A 127 -8.00 -36.19 -4.80
CA ASP A 127 -7.36 -34.88 -4.97
C ASP A 127 -6.32 -34.96 -6.10
N VAL A 128 -6.61 -34.31 -7.23
CA VAL A 128 -5.72 -34.30 -8.41
C VAL A 128 -4.79 -33.08 -8.44
N GLY A 129 -4.71 -32.32 -7.34
CA GLY A 129 -3.80 -31.19 -7.17
C GLY A 129 -4.46 -29.81 -7.32
N VAL A 130 -3.68 -28.77 -6.99
CA VAL A 130 -4.13 -27.37 -6.96
C VAL A 130 -3.93 -26.71 -8.32
N ASP A 131 -4.98 -26.12 -8.88
CA ASP A 131 -4.91 -25.36 -10.14
C ASP A 131 -4.34 -23.93 -9.93
N GLY A 132 -3.21 -23.77 -9.22
CA GLY A 132 -2.46 -22.52 -9.05
C GLY A 132 -3.30 -21.22 -9.04
N ALA A 133 -3.05 -20.35 -10.04
CA ALA A 133 -3.76 -19.07 -10.22
C ALA A 133 -5.13 -19.17 -10.91
N ALA A 134 -5.50 -20.35 -11.41
CA ALA A 134 -6.80 -20.63 -12.03
C ALA A 134 -7.78 -21.31 -11.05
N ALA A 135 -7.35 -21.58 -9.83
CA ALA A 135 -8.15 -22.30 -8.85
C ALA A 135 -9.38 -21.49 -8.44
N SER A 136 -10.50 -22.18 -8.29
CA SER A 136 -11.76 -21.54 -7.88
C SER A 136 -11.68 -21.08 -6.41
N ALA A 137 -12.58 -20.16 -6.03
CA ALA A 137 -12.70 -19.73 -4.63
C ALA A 137 -13.09 -20.90 -3.70
N GLU A 138 -13.88 -21.85 -4.19
CA GLU A 138 -14.30 -23.03 -3.44
C GLU A 138 -13.12 -23.96 -3.19
N GLU A 139 -12.32 -24.23 -4.23
CA GLU A 139 -11.08 -25.00 -4.09
C GLU A 139 -10.10 -24.29 -3.14
N ALA A 140 -10.13 -22.95 -3.06
CA ALA A 140 -9.28 -22.15 -2.17
C ALA A 140 -9.68 -22.20 -0.70
N ALA A 141 -10.93 -22.55 -0.42
CA ALA A 141 -11.44 -22.62 0.93
C ALA A 141 -11.16 -23.97 1.62
N ILE A 142 -10.92 -25.05 0.86
CA ILE A 142 -10.79 -26.40 1.44
C ILE A 142 -9.36 -26.69 1.90
N HIS A 143 -9.23 -27.20 3.13
CA HIS A 143 -7.96 -27.52 3.77
C HIS A 143 -7.97 -28.93 4.36
N ILE A 144 -6.80 -29.57 4.42
CA ILE A 144 -6.62 -30.94 4.90
C ILE A 144 -6.16 -30.90 6.36
N ILE A 145 -6.97 -31.48 7.24
CA ILE A 145 -6.66 -31.66 8.66
C ILE A 145 -5.88 -32.96 8.82
N GLU A 146 -4.77 -32.90 9.58
CA GLU A 146 -3.96 -34.07 9.91
C GLU A 146 -4.52 -34.74 11.18
N ASP A 147 -4.46 -36.08 11.24
CA ASP A 147 -4.94 -36.90 12.37
C ASP A 147 -4.10 -36.75 13.65
#